data_AF-A0A5C8JKL3-F1
#
_entry.id   AF-A0A5C8JKL3-F1
#
_cell.length_a   1.000
_cell.length_b   1.000
_cell.length_c   1.000
_cell.angle_alpha   90.00
_cell.angle_beta   90.00
_cell.angle_gamma   90.00
#
_symmetry.space_group_name_H-M   'P 1'
#
loop_
_entity.id
_entity.type
_entity.pdbx_description
1 polymer ?
#
loop_
_entity_poly.entity_id
_entity_poly.type
_entity_poly.pdbx_seq_one_letter_code
_entity_poly.pdbx_strand_id
1 'polypeptide(L)'
;MSALSSRTLGLLVDICQDPYTKSDLSTLLMRTGLWDYGAEDFNKQELVRSRLLGAKKAGEQGDSDATDAMLRYLTLVVKYLVKDPKRAPDWFNELTEDLLADGYELKWTEDFDFQEGDLVPVFEILPTDPAPVPLGGQITALEMDLTDRSYSVVLTHYAQAVSNLGRGNYESANGQLRAALEGLVMQLATEQGYVGGGRAGEGGKAIAHLIDNNHLPEDDGGIYLRSLWKMTHTNGPHPGQSDADEARFRTVTITAAMRFLLNYFPPKQ
;
A
#
# COMPACT_ATOMS: atom_id res chain seq x y z
N MET A 1 6.10 -4.46 -5.59
CA MET A 1 5.72 -3.84 -6.88
C MET A 1 6.13 -4.81 -7.97
N SER A 2 5.27 -5.00 -8.97
CA SER A 2 5.55 -5.87 -10.12
C SER A 2 6.64 -5.22 -10.99
N ALA A 3 7.61 -6.01 -11.47
CA ALA A 3 8.61 -5.51 -12.40
C ALA A 3 8.00 -5.44 -13.82
N LEU A 4 8.40 -4.44 -14.62
CA LEU A 4 7.94 -4.35 -16.02
C LEU A 4 8.34 -5.61 -16.81
N SER A 5 7.41 -6.13 -17.62
CA SER A 5 7.65 -7.33 -18.40
C SER A 5 8.60 -7.08 -19.56
N SER A 6 9.24 -8.14 -20.05
CA SER A 6 10.12 -8.05 -21.22
C SER A 6 9.38 -7.56 -22.48
N ARG A 7 8.06 -7.72 -22.53
CA ARG A 7 7.21 -7.21 -23.62
C ARG A 7 7.19 -5.67 -23.60
N THR A 8 6.84 -5.08 -22.45
CA THR A 8 6.85 -3.63 -22.22
C THR A 8 8.23 -3.02 -22.49
N LEU A 9 9.29 -3.69 -22.03
CA LEU A 9 10.66 -3.21 -22.27
C LEU A 9 11.06 -3.30 -23.75
N GLY A 10 10.61 -4.32 -24.48
CA GLY A 10 10.84 -4.45 -25.92
C GLY A 10 10.20 -3.32 -26.70
N LEU A 11 8.91 -3.04 -26.43
CA LEU A 11 8.19 -1.93 -27.03
C LEU A 11 8.89 -0.58 -26.74
N LEU A 12 9.37 -0.39 -25.51
CA LEU A 12 10.07 0.84 -25.13
C LEU A 12 11.40 1.03 -25.88
N VAL A 13 12.13 -0.05 -26.17
CA VAL A 13 13.34 0.00 -27.00
C VAL A 13 13.01 0.42 -28.43
N ASP A 14 11.92 -0.10 -29.00
CA ASP A 14 11.49 0.22 -30.37
C ASP A 14 11.04 1.68 -30.47
N ILE A 15 10.26 2.17 -29.49
CA ILE A 15 9.81 3.57 -29.41
C ILE A 15 11.00 4.54 -29.39
N CYS A 16 12.09 4.19 -28.70
CA CYS A 16 13.23 5.08 -28.50
C CYS A 16 14.25 5.08 -29.67
N GLN A 17 14.07 4.23 -30.67
CA GLN A 17 15.07 4.02 -31.71
C GLN A 17 15.30 5.26 -32.59
N ASP A 18 14.24 5.80 -33.17
CA ASP A 18 14.33 6.83 -34.20
C ASP A 18 14.31 8.28 -33.67
N PRO A 19 13.51 8.65 -32.65
CA PRO A 19 13.34 10.05 -32.27
C PRO A 19 14.51 10.63 -31.46
N TYR A 20 15.43 9.79 -30.97
CA TYR A 20 16.54 10.22 -30.12
C TYR A 20 17.92 9.94 -30.76
N THR A 21 18.86 10.86 -30.55
CA THR A 21 20.28 10.59 -30.78
C THR A 21 20.85 9.74 -29.64
N LYS A 22 22.04 9.15 -29.84
CA LYS A 22 22.74 8.44 -28.75
C LYS A 22 22.95 9.36 -27.53
N SER A 23 23.32 10.62 -27.77
CA SER A 23 23.56 11.59 -26.70
C SER A 23 22.29 11.88 -25.90
N ASP A 24 21.14 11.99 -26.58
CA ASP A 24 19.85 12.21 -25.92
C ASP A 24 19.48 11.02 -25.04
N LEU A 25 19.64 9.79 -25.55
CA LEU A 25 19.39 8.56 -24.81
C LEU A 25 20.32 8.42 -23.59
N SER A 26 21.63 8.68 -23.75
CA SER A 26 22.57 8.69 -22.63
C SER A 26 22.17 9.69 -21.55
N THR A 27 21.79 10.91 -21.95
CA THR A 27 21.33 11.95 -21.02
C THR A 27 20.04 11.52 -20.31
N LEU A 28 19.11 10.92 -21.05
CA LEU A 28 17.83 10.45 -20.52
C LEU A 28 18.04 9.32 -19.50
N LEU A 29 18.90 8.34 -19.81
CA LEU A 29 19.28 7.24 -18.92
C LEU A 29 19.97 7.75 -17.64
N MET A 30 20.83 8.77 -17.75
CA MET A 30 21.45 9.41 -16.59
C MET A 30 20.42 10.13 -15.71
N ARG A 31 19.50 10.87 -16.32
CA ARG A 31 18.46 11.63 -15.61
C ARG A 31 17.50 10.73 -14.83
N THR A 32 17.31 9.49 -15.26
CA THR A 32 16.36 8.56 -14.64
C THR A 32 17.01 7.62 -13.63
N GLY A 33 18.34 7.55 -13.61
CA GLY A 33 19.11 6.60 -12.81
C GLY A 33 19.35 5.26 -13.52
N LEU A 34 18.88 5.07 -14.76
CA LEU A 34 19.10 3.83 -15.52
C LEU A 34 20.55 3.65 -16.01
N TRP A 35 21.36 4.72 -15.97
CA TRP A 35 22.75 4.68 -16.42
C TRP A 35 23.64 3.71 -15.62
N ASP A 36 23.22 3.24 -14.46
CA ASP A 36 24.03 2.32 -13.65
C ASP A 36 23.69 0.84 -13.90
N TYR A 37 22.62 0.55 -14.65
CA TYR A 37 22.03 -0.79 -14.70
C TYR A 37 22.34 -1.59 -15.97
N GLY A 38 23.59 -1.65 -16.42
CA GLY A 38 23.95 -2.45 -17.60
C GLY A 38 25.28 -2.06 -18.24
N ALA A 39 25.41 -2.30 -19.54
CA ALA A 39 26.64 -1.99 -20.28
C ALA A 39 26.49 -0.71 -21.11
N GLU A 40 27.60 -0.02 -21.36
CA GLU A 40 27.64 1.00 -22.39
C GLU A 40 27.77 0.33 -23.76
N ASP A 41 27.06 0.86 -24.77
CA ASP A 41 27.14 0.39 -26.14
C ASP A 41 27.15 1.56 -27.14
N PHE A 42 27.66 1.32 -28.35
CA PHE A 42 27.59 2.25 -29.47
C PHE A 42 26.27 2.14 -30.25
N ASN A 43 25.60 0.99 -30.20
CA ASN A 43 24.27 0.78 -30.75
C ASN A 43 23.21 1.36 -29.79
N LYS A 44 22.34 2.24 -30.31
CA LYS A 44 21.28 2.90 -29.52
C LYS A 44 20.30 1.91 -28.89
N GLN A 45 19.88 0.89 -29.64
CA GLN A 45 18.95 -0.12 -29.15
C GLN A 45 19.59 -0.96 -28.06
N GLU A 46 20.83 -1.42 -28.25
CA GLU A 46 21.54 -2.22 -27.22
C GLU A 46 21.89 -1.39 -25.99
N LEU A 47 22.17 -0.09 -26.16
CA LEU A 47 22.35 0.83 -25.05
C LEU A 47 21.09 0.90 -24.18
N VAL A 48 19.90 1.07 -24.76
CA VAL A 48 18.66 1.12 -23.98
C VAL A 48 18.28 -0.27 -23.45
N ARG A 49 18.34 -1.30 -24.29
CA ARG A 49 17.96 -2.67 -23.94
C ARG A 49 18.78 -3.23 -22.79
N SER A 50 20.11 -3.11 -22.84
CA SER A 50 20.97 -3.64 -21.78
C SER A 50 20.69 -2.98 -20.42
N ARG A 51 20.35 -1.68 -20.42
CA ARG A 51 20.03 -0.91 -19.21
C ARG A 51 18.67 -1.26 -18.63
N LEU A 52 17.66 -1.39 -19.48
CA LEU A 52 16.33 -1.83 -19.05
C LEU A 52 16.36 -3.27 -18.51
N LEU A 53 17.08 -4.19 -19.16
CA LEU A 53 17.20 -5.57 -18.70
C LEU A 53 18.00 -5.69 -17.39
N GLY A 54 19.07 -4.91 -17.23
CA GLY A 54 19.82 -4.89 -15.97
C GLY A 54 18.99 -4.30 -14.82
N ALA A 55 18.21 -3.24 -15.09
CA ALA A 55 17.31 -2.65 -14.10
C ALA A 55 16.18 -3.62 -13.72
N LYS A 56 15.59 -4.32 -14.70
CA LYS A 56 14.61 -5.39 -14.45
C LYS A 56 15.18 -6.46 -13.53
N LYS A 57 16.38 -6.96 -13.83
CA LYS A 57 17.04 -7.99 -13.00
C LYS A 57 17.32 -7.50 -11.58
N ALA A 58 17.74 -6.24 -11.42
CA ALA A 58 17.94 -5.65 -10.10
C ALA A 58 16.60 -5.50 -9.34
N GLY A 59 15.55 -5.06 -10.02
CA GLY A 59 14.19 -4.97 -9.46
C GLY A 59 13.64 -6.32 -9.01
N GLU A 60 13.85 -7.38 -9.79
CA GLU A 60 13.50 -8.77 -9.42
C GLU A 60 14.27 -9.26 -8.18
N GLN A 61 15.42 -8.66 -7.87
CA GLN A 61 16.22 -8.93 -6.67
C GLN A 61 15.87 -8.02 -5.48
N GLY A 62 14.86 -7.15 -5.63
CA GLY A 62 14.37 -6.26 -4.57
C GLY A 62 14.92 -4.84 -4.60
N ASP A 63 15.65 -4.44 -5.65
CA ASP A 63 16.07 -3.05 -5.84
C ASP A 63 14.88 -2.19 -6.31
N SER A 64 14.28 -1.45 -5.37
CA SER A 64 13.18 -0.53 -5.69
C SER A 64 13.62 0.64 -6.57
N ASP A 65 14.87 1.11 -6.43
CA ASP A 65 15.38 2.26 -7.18
C ASP A 65 15.50 1.92 -8.67
N ALA A 66 15.84 0.67 -8.99
CA ALA A 66 15.87 0.16 -10.36
C ALA A 66 14.48 0.17 -11.01
N THR A 67 13.44 -0.21 -10.26
CA THR A 67 12.05 -0.21 -10.74
C THR A 67 11.56 1.21 -10.97
N ASP A 68 11.80 2.10 -10.01
CA ASP A 68 11.47 3.52 -10.12
C ASP A 68 12.21 4.19 -11.29
N ALA A 69 13.47 3.84 -11.54
CA ALA A 69 14.25 4.35 -12.65
C ALA A 69 13.63 3.98 -14.02
N MET A 70 13.11 2.75 -14.16
CA MET A 70 12.40 2.31 -15.37
C MET A 70 11.10 3.10 -15.57
N LEU A 71 10.28 3.26 -14.52
CA LEU A 71 9.02 4.01 -14.60
C LEU A 71 9.24 5.49 -14.91
N ARG A 72 10.27 6.11 -14.31
CA ARG A 72 10.67 7.50 -14.63
C ARG A 72 11.11 7.63 -16.08
N TYR A 73 11.88 6.67 -16.59
CA TYR A 73 12.32 6.67 -17.98
C TYR A 73 11.13 6.58 -18.94
N LEU A 74 10.20 5.65 -18.69
CA LEU A 74 8.99 5.50 -19.49
C LEU A 74 8.15 6.79 -19.48
N THR A 75 7.95 7.40 -18.31
CA THR A 75 7.22 8.67 -18.16
C THR A 75 7.85 9.78 -19.01
N LEU A 76 9.19 9.90 -18.99
CA LEU A 76 9.88 10.93 -19.78
C LEU A 76 9.81 10.66 -21.29
N VAL A 77 9.88 9.39 -21.71
CA VAL A 77 9.73 9.00 -23.12
C VAL A 77 8.33 9.37 -23.62
N VAL A 78 7.30 9.01 -22.87
CA VAL A 78 5.91 9.36 -23.19
C VAL A 78 5.73 10.87 -23.28
N LYS A 79 6.18 11.61 -22.26
CA LYS A 79 6.09 13.09 -22.23
C LYS A 79 6.77 13.76 -23.42
N TYR A 80 7.88 13.20 -23.88
CA TYR A 80 8.60 13.76 -25.02
C TYR A 80 7.88 13.50 -26.34
N LEU A 81 7.38 12.27 -26.54
CA LEU A 81 6.85 11.81 -27.83
C LEU A 81 5.35 12.03 -28.01
N VAL A 82 4.57 12.14 -26.94
CA VAL A 82 3.11 12.29 -26.99
C VAL A 82 2.72 13.71 -26.60
N LYS A 83 2.40 14.53 -27.61
CA LYS A 83 1.96 15.93 -27.42
C LYS A 83 0.45 16.06 -27.25
N ASP A 84 -0.32 15.18 -27.90
CA ASP A 84 -1.76 15.09 -27.78
C ASP A 84 -2.15 13.62 -27.57
N PRO A 85 -2.54 13.21 -26.35
CA PRO A 85 -2.95 11.85 -26.06
C PRO A 85 -4.14 11.38 -26.91
N LYS A 86 -5.01 12.29 -27.37
CA LYS A 86 -6.19 11.96 -28.20
C LYS A 86 -5.81 11.64 -29.64
N ARG A 87 -4.59 11.96 -30.04
CA ARG A 87 -4.01 11.71 -31.37
C ARG A 87 -2.65 11.01 -31.27
N ALA A 88 -2.47 10.24 -30.21
CA ALA A 88 -1.22 9.54 -29.96
C ALA A 88 -0.96 8.46 -31.03
N PRO A 89 0.31 8.11 -31.30
CA PRO A 89 0.64 7.00 -32.19
C PRO A 89 0.14 5.65 -31.64
N ASP A 90 0.00 4.65 -32.51
CA ASP A 90 -0.53 3.32 -32.15
C ASP A 90 0.22 2.66 -30.98
N TRP A 91 1.54 2.85 -30.89
CA TRP A 91 2.36 2.32 -29.81
C TRP A 91 1.93 2.83 -28.42
N PHE A 92 1.27 3.98 -28.34
CA PHE A 92 0.82 4.55 -27.06
C PHE A 92 -0.30 3.72 -26.43
N ASN A 93 -1.22 3.22 -27.24
CA ASN A 93 -2.28 2.33 -26.77
C ASN A 93 -1.69 0.97 -26.37
N GLU A 94 -0.78 0.43 -27.19
CA GLU A 94 -0.08 -0.83 -26.87
C GLU A 94 0.70 -0.72 -25.56
N LEU A 95 1.42 0.39 -25.35
CA LEU A 95 2.15 0.66 -24.12
C LEU A 95 1.23 0.77 -22.91
N THR A 96 0.04 1.36 -23.08
CA THR A 96 -0.96 1.47 -22.01
C THR A 96 -1.50 0.09 -21.62
N GLU A 97 -1.79 -0.78 -22.59
CA GLU A 97 -2.22 -2.15 -22.33
C GLU A 97 -1.14 -3.00 -21.67
N ASP A 98 0.11 -2.87 -22.13
CA ASP A 98 1.26 -3.59 -21.58
C ASP A 98 1.57 -3.14 -20.15
N LEU A 99 1.49 -1.84 -19.86
CA LEU A 99 1.60 -1.32 -18.49
C LEU A 99 0.50 -1.86 -17.58
N LEU A 100 -0.76 -1.90 -18.06
CA LEU A 100 -1.87 -2.44 -17.29
C LEU A 100 -1.67 -3.91 -16.97
N ALA A 101 -1.17 -4.70 -17.94
CA ALA A 101 -0.82 -6.10 -17.72
C ALA A 101 0.34 -6.26 -16.71
N ASP A 102 1.25 -5.30 -16.65
CA ASP A 102 2.36 -5.25 -15.68
C ASP A 102 1.95 -4.73 -14.29
N GLY A 103 0.71 -4.28 -14.11
CA GLY A 103 0.19 -3.74 -12.84
C GLY A 103 0.35 -2.23 -12.68
N TYR A 104 0.43 -1.50 -13.79
CA TYR A 104 0.55 -0.04 -13.82
C TYR A 104 -0.49 0.60 -14.75
N GLU A 105 -1.04 1.73 -14.35
CA GLU A 105 -1.97 2.52 -15.14
C GLU A 105 -1.27 3.82 -15.59
N LEU A 106 -1.22 4.05 -16.91
CA LEU A 106 -0.77 5.32 -17.48
C LEU A 106 -1.97 6.28 -17.54
N LYS A 107 -1.94 7.30 -16.70
CA LYS A 107 -2.92 8.40 -16.70
C LYS A 107 -2.32 9.64 -17.31
N TRP A 108 -3.22 10.50 -17.79
CA TRP A 108 -2.87 11.85 -18.13
C TRP A 108 -3.99 12.83 -17.76
N THR A 109 -3.59 14.04 -17.44
CA THR A 109 -4.47 15.20 -17.24
C THR A 109 -3.99 16.34 -18.12
N GLU A 110 -4.83 17.35 -18.33
CA GLU A 110 -4.43 18.61 -18.96
C GLU A 110 -4.06 19.59 -17.83
N ASP A 111 -2.88 20.20 -17.91
CA ASP A 111 -2.44 21.27 -17.01
C ASP A 111 -1.99 22.49 -17.82
N PHE A 112 -2.11 23.69 -17.26
CA PHE A 112 -1.78 24.92 -17.96
C PHE A 112 -0.28 25.21 -17.87
N ASP A 113 0.42 25.20 -19.01
CA ASP A 113 1.82 25.62 -19.07
C ASP A 113 1.90 27.13 -19.25
N PHE A 114 2.33 27.83 -18.21
CA PHE A 114 2.51 29.29 -18.23
C PHE A 114 3.60 29.77 -19.21
N GLN A 115 4.50 28.89 -19.67
CA GLN A 115 5.53 29.24 -20.65
C GLN A 115 5.03 29.13 -22.08
N GLU A 116 4.25 28.08 -22.40
CA GLU A 116 3.67 27.89 -23.73
C GLU A 116 2.33 28.63 -23.91
N GLY A 117 1.67 28.98 -22.81
CA GLY A 117 0.38 29.67 -22.81
C GLY A 117 -0.79 28.78 -23.24
N ASP A 118 -0.65 27.46 -23.09
CA ASP A 118 -1.62 26.45 -23.53
C ASP A 118 -1.75 25.30 -22.52
N LEU A 119 -2.77 24.48 -22.68
CA LEU A 119 -2.94 23.23 -21.93
C LEU A 119 -2.02 22.15 -22.50
N VAL A 120 -1.18 21.56 -21.64
CA VAL A 120 -0.27 20.47 -21.99
C VAL A 120 -0.64 19.21 -21.22
N PRO A 121 -0.47 18.02 -21.82
CA PRO A 121 -0.71 16.77 -21.11
C PRO A 121 0.37 16.53 -20.05
N VAL A 122 -0.07 16.23 -18.84
CA VAL A 122 0.78 15.73 -17.74
C VAL A 122 0.52 14.24 -17.62
N PHE A 123 1.57 13.44 -17.81
CA PHE A 123 1.50 11.98 -17.72
C PHE A 123 1.96 11.48 -16.36
N GLU A 124 1.25 10.50 -15.82
CA GLU A 124 1.59 9.84 -14.57
C GLU A 124 1.40 8.33 -14.73
N ILE A 125 2.36 7.54 -14.27
CA ILE A 125 2.24 6.08 -14.20
C ILE A 125 2.02 5.72 -12.74
N LEU A 126 0.89 5.09 -12.45
CA LEU A 126 0.49 4.72 -11.11
C LEU A 126 0.40 3.20 -11.00
N PRO A 127 0.80 2.57 -9.88
CA PRO A 127 0.45 1.18 -9.62
C PRO A 127 -1.07 1.01 -9.67
N THR A 128 -1.56 -0.06 -10.32
CA THR A 128 -2.98 -0.44 -10.27
C THR A 128 -3.37 -1.00 -8.91
N ASP A 129 -2.38 -1.52 -8.18
CA ASP A 129 -2.55 -1.94 -6.80
C ASP A 129 -2.73 -0.69 -5.92
N PRO A 130 -3.72 -0.65 -5.01
CA PRO A 130 -3.83 0.42 -4.05
C PRO A 130 -2.51 0.54 -3.28
N ALA A 131 -1.98 1.77 -3.20
CA ALA A 131 -0.77 2.05 -2.44
C ALA A 131 -0.91 1.43 -1.04
N PRO A 132 0.12 0.74 -0.51
CA PRO A 132 0.04 0.18 0.83
C PRO A 132 -0.34 1.30 1.79
N VAL A 133 -1.48 1.15 2.48
CA VAL A 133 -1.84 2.08 3.56
C VAL A 133 -0.62 2.14 4.49
N PRO A 134 -0.02 3.31 4.75
CA PRO A 134 1.19 3.42 5.55
C PRO A 134 0.87 3.09 7.02
N LEU A 135 0.75 1.80 7.32
CA LEU A 135 0.40 1.28 8.64
C LEU A 135 1.55 1.43 9.62
N GLY A 136 2.80 1.55 9.16
CA GLY A 136 3.97 1.61 10.05
C GLY A 136 3.83 2.69 11.13
N GLY A 137 3.49 3.93 10.74
CA GLY A 137 3.27 5.01 11.71
C GLY A 137 2.07 4.78 12.62
N GLN A 138 1.01 4.15 12.12
CA GLN A 138 -0.21 3.84 12.89
C GLN A 138 0.04 2.71 13.91
N ILE A 139 0.80 1.69 13.52
CA ILE A 139 1.25 0.58 14.36
C ILE A 139 2.10 1.14 15.51
N THR A 140 3.15 1.91 15.19
CA THR A 140 4.03 2.48 16.21
C THR A 140 3.27 3.39 17.17
N ALA A 141 2.39 4.26 16.67
CA ALA A 141 1.57 5.11 17.53
C ALA A 141 0.67 4.30 18.46
N LEU A 142 0.01 3.25 17.95
CA LEU A 142 -0.85 2.40 18.76
C LEU A 142 -0.04 1.62 19.82
N GLU A 143 1.13 1.10 19.47
CA GLU A 143 2.01 0.42 20.43
C GLU A 143 2.46 1.37 21.56
N MET A 144 2.75 2.63 21.23
CA MET A 144 3.05 3.67 22.22
C MET A 144 1.85 3.96 23.12
N ASP A 145 0.66 4.20 22.55
CA ASP A 145 -0.56 4.49 23.32
C ASP A 145 -0.90 3.33 24.30
N LEU A 146 -0.74 2.08 23.86
CA LEU A 146 -0.95 0.90 24.69
C LEU A 146 0.12 0.75 25.79
N THR A 147 1.37 1.14 25.49
CA THR A 147 2.47 1.16 26.46
C THR A 147 2.22 2.19 27.55
N ASP A 148 1.86 3.41 27.16
CA ASP A 148 1.61 4.53 28.09
C ASP A 148 0.45 4.22 29.05
N ARG A 149 -0.54 3.44 28.60
CA ARG A 149 -1.65 2.97 29.44
C ARG A 149 -1.39 1.68 30.21
N SER A 150 -0.19 1.11 30.09
CA SER A 150 0.16 -0.16 30.72
C SER A 150 -0.73 -1.34 30.29
N TYR A 151 -1.29 -1.31 29.08
CA TYR A 151 -2.11 -2.39 28.52
C TYR A 151 -1.25 -3.51 27.92
N SER A 152 -0.35 -4.08 28.72
CA SER A 152 0.71 -5.01 28.29
C SER A 152 0.21 -6.27 27.57
N VAL A 153 -0.92 -6.83 28.00
CA VAL A 153 -1.54 -8.01 27.36
C VAL A 153 -2.07 -7.66 25.96
N VAL A 154 -2.72 -6.51 25.84
CA VAL A 154 -3.24 -6.01 24.55
C VAL A 154 -2.09 -5.75 23.59
N LEU A 155 -1.05 -5.07 24.06
CA LEU A 155 0.18 -4.81 23.30
C LEU A 155 0.82 -6.09 22.80
N THR A 156 0.92 -7.12 23.65
CA THR A 156 1.52 -8.41 23.28
C THR A 156 0.76 -9.07 22.13
N HIS A 157 -0.57 -9.14 22.22
CA HIS A 157 -1.39 -9.70 21.14
C HIS A 157 -1.27 -8.87 19.85
N TYR A 158 -1.29 -7.54 19.95
CA TYR A 158 -1.17 -6.68 18.77
C TYR A 158 0.20 -6.81 18.08
N ALA A 159 1.29 -6.78 18.83
CA ALA A 159 2.64 -6.96 18.27
C ALA A 159 2.82 -8.35 17.62
N GLN A 160 2.24 -9.40 18.23
CA GLN A 160 2.21 -10.73 17.63
C GLN A 160 1.40 -10.77 16.33
N ALA A 161 0.29 -10.04 16.24
CA ALA A 161 -0.48 -9.93 15.02
C ALA A 161 0.34 -9.30 13.88
N VAL A 162 1.00 -8.17 14.15
CA VAL A 162 1.85 -7.47 13.18
C VAL A 162 3.01 -8.37 12.72
N SER A 163 3.69 -9.03 13.67
CA SER A 163 4.76 -9.96 13.34
C SER A 163 4.28 -11.15 12.51
N ASN A 164 3.09 -11.69 12.78
CA ASN A 164 2.53 -12.80 12.03
C ASN A 164 2.14 -12.39 10.62
N LEU A 165 1.54 -11.20 10.45
CA LEU A 165 1.21 -10.64 9.15
C LEU A 165 2.47 -10.48 8.28
N GLY A 166 3.54 -9.89 8.85
CA GLY A 166 4.82 -9.72 8.14
C GLY A 166 5.50 -11.03 7.74
N ARG A 167 5.19 -12.14 8.42
CA ARG A 167 5.70 -13.49 8.11
C ARG A 167 4.76 -14.30 7.20
N GLY A 168 3.63 -13.75 6.78
CA GLY A 168 2.62 -14.48 5.99
C GLY A 168 1.76 -15.46 6.80
N ASN A 169 1.80 -15.41 8.13
CA ASN A 169 1.00 -16.27 9.02
C ASN A 169 -0.40 -15.67 9.23
N TYR A 170 -1.20 -15.56 8.16
CA TYR A 170 -2.43 -14.77 8.11
C TYR A 170 -3.49 -15.17 9.15
N GLU A 171 -3.74 -16.48 9.31
CA GLU A 171 -4.69 -17.00 10.30
C GLU A 171 -4.26 -16.65 11.73
N SER A 172 -2.97 -16.80 12.03
CA SER A 172 -2.41 -16.44 13.34
C SER A 172 -2.45 -14.93 13.56
N ALA A 173 -2.21 -14.12 12.53
CA ALA A 173 -2.37 -12.67 12.61
C ALA A 173 -3.80 -12.30 12.99
N ASN A 174 -4.79 -12.89 12.31
CA ASN A 174 -6.22 -12.65 12.57
C ASN A 174 -6.63 -13.07 13.99
N GLY A 175 -6.18 -14.22 14.47
CA GLY A 175 -6.45 -14.67 15.84
C GLY A 175 -5.89 -13.70 16.90
N GLN A 176 -4.68 -13.18 16.66
CA GLN A 176 -4.04 -12.22 17.55
C GLN A 176 -4.71 -10.82 17.50
N LEU A 177 -5.15 -10.36 16.32
CA LEU A 177 -5.93 -9.13 16.20
C LEU A 177 -7.25 -9.20 16.97
N ARG A 178 -7.94 -10.35 16.92
CA ARG A 178 -9.17 -10.57 17.70
C ARG A 178 -8.90 -10.46 19.20
N ALA A 179 -7.84 -11.12 19.67
CA ALA A 179 -7.45 -11.08 21.08
C ALA A 179 -7.04 -9.68 21.54
N ALA A 180 -6.32 -8.92 20.70
CA ALA A 180 -5.95 -7.53 20.99
C ALA A 180 -7.18 -6.63 21.10
N LEU A 181 -8.10 -6.67 20.12
CA LEU A 181 -9.33 -5.87 20.16
C LEU A 181 -10.20 -6.23 21.37
N GLU A 182 -10.34 -7.52 21.66
CA GLU A 182 -11.07 -8.01 22.84
C GLU A 182 -10.47 -7.43 24.13
N GLY A 183 -9.16 -7.56 24.29
CA GLY A 183 -8.45 -7.05 25.46
C GLY A 183 -8.59 -5.55 25.63
N LEU A 184 -8.48 -4.76 24.55
CA LEU A 184 -8.64 -3.31 24.61
C LEU A 184 -10.05 -2.92 25.07
N VAL A 185 -11.09 -3.46 24.43
CA VAL A 185 -12.48 -3.13 24.78
C VAL A 185 -12.77 -3.52 26.22
N MET A 186 -12.28 -4.67 26.69
CA MET A 186 -12.45 -5.05 28.10
C MET A 186 -11.79 -4.05 29.05
N GLN A 187 -10.56 -3.59 28.79
CA GLN A 187 -9.91 -2.59 29.63
C GLN A 187 -10.73 -1.29 29.68
N LEU A 188 -11.12 -0.78 28.51
CA LEU A 188 -11.90 0.46 28.41
C LEU A 188 -13.26 0.33 29.10
N ALA A 189 -13.97 -0.79 28.92
CA ALA A 189 -15.23 -1.05 29.60
C ALA A 189 -15.04 -1.14 31.12
N THR A 190 -13.99 -1.81 31.60
CA THR A 190 -13.69 -1.91 33.03
C THR A 190 -13.38 -0.55 33.65
N GLU A 191 -12.71 0.33 32.92
CA GLU A 191 -12.51 1.72 33.35
C GLU A 191 -13.83 2.49 33.48
N GLN A 192 -14.88 2.10 32.74
CA GLN A 192 -16.24 2.64 32.86
C GLN A 192 -17.13 1.86 33.85
N GLY A 193 -16.57 0.92 34.61
CA GLY A 193 -17.29 0.17 35.64
C GLY A 193 -17.84 -1.18 35.20
N TYR A 194 -17.48 -1.68 34.02
CA TYR A 194 -17.78 -3.06 33.62
C TYR A 194 -17.05 -4.06 34.52
N VAL A 195 -17.83 -4.91 35.20
CA VAL A 195 -17.30 -6.03 35.99
C VAL A 195 -17.45 -7.31 35.17
N GLY A 196 -16.37 -7.69 34.50
CA GLY A 196 -16.28 -8.95 33.77
C GLY A 196 -16.09 -10.17 34.68
N GLY A 197 -16.35 -11.35 34.15
CA GLY A 197 -16.08 -12.63 34.82
C GLY A 197 -14.63 -13.10 34.69
N GLY A 198 -13.78 -12.31 34.02
CA GLY A 198 -12.36 -12.62 33.79
C GLY A 198 -12.12 -13.76 32.79
N ARG A 199 -13.13 -14.12 31.99
CA ARG A 199 -13.06 -15.22 31.02
C ARG A 199 -12.89 -14.69 29.60
N ALA A 200 -12.21 -15.46 28.75
CA ALA A 200 -12.17 -15.20 27.32
C ALA A 200 -13.58 -15.30 26.70
N GLY A 201 -13.87 -14.48 25.69
CA GLY A 201 -15.16 -14.40 25.01
C GLY A 201 -16.12 -13.34 25.58
N GLU A 202 -15.65 -12.46 26.45
CA GLU A 202 -16.46 -11.39 27.06
C GLU A 202 -16.46 -10.09 26.26
N GLY A 203 -15.65 -9.97 25.21
CA GLY A 203 -15.58 -8.75 24.38
C GLY A 203 -16.94 -8.24 23.89
N GLY A 204 -17.84 -9.13 23.46
CA GLY A 204 -19.18 -8.73 23.03
C GLY A 204 -20.03 -8.11 24.15
N LYS A 205 -19.87 -8.58 25.40
CA LYS A 205 -20.57 -8.02 26.57
C LYS A 205 -19.96 -6.68 26.99
N ALA A 206 -18.63 -6.54 26.90
CA ALA A 206 -17.94 -5.28 27.15
C ALA A 206 -18.37 -4.20 26.14
N ILE A 207 -18.48 -4.54 24.85
CA ILE A 207 -19.01 -3.63 23.82
C ILE A 207 -20.46 -3.23 24.13
N ALA A 208 -21.31 -4.21 24.47
CA ALA A 208 -22.70 -3.92 24.85
C ALA A 208 -22.76 -2.98 26.06
N HIS A 209 -21.95 -3.21 27.09
CA HIS A 209 -21.87 -2.33 28.26
C HIS A 209 -21.50 -0.89 27.89
N LEU A 210 -20.48 -0.69 27.04
CA LEU A 210 -20.07 0.65 26.59
C LEU A 210 -21.19 1.38 25.86
N ILE A 211 -21.95 0.67 25.02
CA ILE A 211 -23.03 1.25 24.22
C ILE A 211 -24.28 1.49 25.07
N ASP A 212 -24.74 0.47 25.82
CA ASP A 212 -25.99 0.50 26.57
C ASP A 212 -25.96 1.51 27.72
N ASN A 213 -24.77 1.82 28.25
CA ASN A 213 -24.56 2.86 29.27
C ASN A 213 -24.15 4.21 28.66
N ASN A 214 -24.23 4.35 27.33
CA ASN A 214 -23.92 5.58 26.58
C ASN A 214 -22.48 6.10 26.78
N HIS A 215 -21.53 5.20 27.10
CA HIS A 215 -20.11 5.53 27.11
C HIS A 215 -19.54 5.58 25.69
N LEU A 216 -20.08 4.80 24.76
CA LEU A 216 -19.80 4.87 23.31
C LEU A 216 -21.14 4.83 22.55
N PRO A 217 -21.75 5.99 22.24
CA PRO A 217 -23.04 6.04 21.56
C PRO A 217 -23.06 5.24 20.25
N GLU A 218 -24.24 4.73 19.88
CA GLU A 218 -24.40 3.88 18.69
C GLU A 218 -23.94 4.59 17.40
N ASP A 219 -24.28 5.86 17.27
CA ASP A 219 -23.98 6.77 16.16
C ASP A 219 -22.60 7.42 16.24
N ASP A 220 -21.88 7.29 17.35
CA ASP A 220 -20.52 7.80 17.57
C ASP A 220 -19.50 6.67 17.75
N GLY A 221 -19.57 5.67 16.88
CA GLY A 221 -18.61 4.56 16.82
C GLY A 221 -19.07 3.26 17.48
N GLY A 222 -20.16 3.25 18.25
CA GLY A 222 -20.70 2.04 18.89
C GLY A 222 -21.15 0.97 17.89
N ILE A 223 -21.93 1.35 16.87
CA ILE A 223 -22.36 0.42 15.81
C ILE A 223 -21.16 -0.10 15.01
N TYR A 224 -20.19 0.78 14.72
CA TYR A 224 -18.98 0.39 14.01
C TYR A 224 -18.19 -0.66 14.79
N LEU A 225 -17.91 -0.42 16.07
CA LEU A 225 -17.20 -1.36 16.94
C LEU A 225 -17.93 -2.70 17.04
N ARG A 226 -19.25 -2.69 17.23
CA ARG A 226 -20.08 -3.90 17.29
C ARG A 226 -20.02 -4.69 15.99
N SER A 227 -20.00 -4.02 14.85
CA SER A 227 -19.95 -4.65 13.52
C SER A 227 -18.57 -5.21 13.21
N LEU A 228 -17.52 -4.45 13.52
CA LEU A 228 -16.13 -4.88 13.41
C LEU A 228 -15.87 -6.12 14.29
N TRP A 229 -16.38 -6.13 15.52
CA TRP A 229 -16.30 -7.28 16.41
C TRP A 229 -16.94 -8.53 15.83
N LYS A 230 -18.13 -8.43 15.21
CA LYS A 230 -18.74 -9.59 14.53
C LYS A 230 -17.87 -10.11 13.40
N MET A 231 -17.26 -9.20 12.63
CA MET A 231 -16.36 -9.53 11.52
C MET A 231 -15.07 -10.21 11.98
N THR A 232 -14.58 -9.97 13.20
CA THR A 232 -13.42 -10.73 13.71
C THR A 232 -13.74 -12.20 14.00
N HIS A 233 -15.03 -12.59 14.01
CA HIS A 233 -15.51 -13.95 14.27
C HIS A 233 -16.00 -14.68 13.01
N THR A 234 -16.11 -13.99 11.86
CA THR A 234 -16.37 -14.65 10.58
C THR A 234 -15.14 -15.45 10.16
N ASN A 235 -15.34 -16.68 9.66
CA ASN A 235 -14.29 -17.66 9.31
C ASN A 235 -13.34 -17.95 10.49
N GLY A 236 -13.73 -18.92 11.33
CA GLY A 236 -12.94 -19.35 12.49
C GLY A 236 -11.51 -19.82 12.14
N PRO A 237 -10.70 -20.21 13.15
CA PRO A 237 -9.31 -20.67 12.98
C PRO A 237 -9.27 -22.07 12.35
N HIS A 238 -9.78 -22.18 11.13
CA HIS A 238 -9.70 -23.36 10.31
C HIS A 238 -8.64 -23.13 9.24
N PRO A 239 -7.62 -24.00 9.16
CA PRO A 239 -6.55 -23.91 8.17
C PRO A 239 -7.13 -23.79 6.74
N GLY A 240 -6.79 -22.70 6.06
CA GLY A 240 -7.09 -22.51 4.64
C GLY A 240 -8.24 -21.54 4.28
N GLN A 241 -8.82 -20.78 5.22
CA GLN A 241 -9.87 -19.80 4.89
C GLN A 241 -9.46 -18.32 4.96
N SER A 242 -8.45 -17.93 5.76
CA SER A 242 -7.99 -16.53 5.76
C SER A 242 -6.87 -16.32 4.76
N ASP A 243 -7.16 -15.54 3.71
CA ASP A 243 -6.18 -15.10 2.74
C ASP A 243 -5.42 -13.84 3.21
N ALA A 244 -4.40 -13.46 2.43
CA ALA A 244 -3.57 -12.30 2.72
C ALA A 244 -4.38 -10.99 2.75
N ASP A 245 -5.43 -10.90 1.94
CA ASP A 245 -6.23 -9.70 1.78
C ASP A 245 -7.15 -9.48 2.98
N GLU A 246 -7.79 -10.55 3.47
CA GLU A 246 -8.56 -10.53 4.72
C GLU A 246 -7.67 -10.12 5.90
N ALA A 247 -6.46 -10.68 6.02
CA ALA A 247 -5.55 -10.33 7.11
C ALA A 247 -5.07 -8.88 7.04
N ARG A 248 -4.77 -8.37 5.84
CA ARG A 248 -4.43 -6.96 5.62
C ARG A 248 -5.61 -6.06 5.99
N PHE A 249 -6.80 -6.36 5.48
CA PHE A 249 -8.02 -5.60 5.74
C PHE A 249 -8.31 -5.53 7.25
N ARG A 250 -8.26 -6.67 7.96
CA ARG A 250 -8.44 -6.72 9.41
C ARG A 250 -7.38 -5.93 10.16
N THR A 251 -6.12 -5.99 9.72
CA THR A 251 -5.04 -5.22 10.34
C THR A 251 -5.30 -3.72 10.24
N VAL A 252 -5.67 -3.22 9.05
CA VAL A 252 -5.97 -1.80 8.83
C VAL A 252 -7.14 -1.36 9.71
N THR A 253 -8.27 -2.08 9.62
CA THR A 253 -9.52 -1.70 10.29
C THR A 253 -9.41 -1.79 11.82
N ILE A 254 -8.81 -2.85 12.35
CA ILE A 254 -8.65 -3.02 13.81
C ILE A 254 -7.64 -2.02 14.37
N THR A 255 -6.53 -1.76 13.67
CA THR A 255 -5.57 -0.73 14.09
C THR A 255 -6.24 0.63 14.19
N ALA A 256 -6.98 1.03 13.15
CA ALA A 256 -7.71 2.31 13.14
C ALA A 256 -8.76 2.37 14.26
N ALA A 257 -9.54 1.30 14.46
CA ALA A 257 -10.54 1.22 15.51
C ALA A 257 -9.93 1.33 16.91
N MET A 258 -8.83 0.63 17.18
CA MET A 258 -8.15 0.69 18.47
C MET A 258 -7.63 2.10 18.78
N ARG A 259 -7.03 2.77 17.78
CA ARG A 259 -6.59 4.17 17.94
C ARG A 259 -7.76 5.12 18.17
N PHE A 260 -8.85 4.96 17.41
CA PHE A 260 -10.07 5.73 17.63
C PHE A 260 -10.58 5.58 19.06
N LEU A 261 -10.67 4.35 19.57
CA LEU A 261 -11.14 4.07 20.93
C LEU A 261 -10.22 4.68 22.00
N LEU A 262 -8.90 4.59 21.83
CA LEU A 262 -7.96 5.20 22.77
C LEU A 262 -8.11 6.73 22.79
N ASN A 263 -8.29 7.37 21.64
CA ASN A 263 -8.54 8.81 21.61
C ASN A 263 -9.89 9.20 22.21
N TYR A 264 -10.92 8.38 21.95
CA TYR A 264 -12.28 8.60 22.45
C TYR A 264 -12.35 8.45 23.97
N PHE A 265 -11.62 7.48 24.53
CA PHE A 265 -11.50 7.24 25.96
C PHE A 265 -10.12 7.69 26.45
N PRO A 266 -9.88 8.98 26.71
CA PRO A 266 -8.58 9.44 27.21
C PRO A 266 -8.24 8.80 28.56
N PRO A 267 -6.94 8.65 28.90
CA PRO A 267 -6.54 8.09 30.18
C PRO A 267 -7.07 8.96 31.34
N LYS A 268 -7.49 8.32 32.44
CA LYS A 268 -7.87 9.04 33.66
C LYS A 268 -6.64 9.75 34.23
N GLN A 269 -6.76 11.07 34.47
CA GLN A 269 -5.74 11.88 35.15
C GLN A 269 -5.61 11.49 36.63
#